data_AF-D1ACA6-F1
#
_entry.id   AF-D1ACA6-F1
#
_cell.length_a   1.000
_cell.length_b   1.000
_cell.length_c   1.000
_cell.angle_alpha   90.00
_cell.angle_beta   90.00
_cell.angle_gamma   90.00
#
_symmetry.space_group_name_H-M   'P 1'
#
loop_
_entity.id
_entity.type
_entity.pdbx_description
1 polymer ?
#
loop_
_entity_poly.entity_id
_entity_poly.type
_entity_poly.pdbx_seq_one_letter_code
_entity_poly.pdbx_strand_id
1 'polypeptide(L)'
;MNYLPNTVPPGRKAGRRRTETAVAVARVRLLADLALALVERGRSSRMLVEAGGEAVLTVPTGGEPIGVVVIRDQAGWAYLWGGTQRYPAGVGLPGLRRAAAALTGCGR
;
A
#
# COMPACT_ATOMS: atom_id res chain seq x y z
N MET A 1 9.25 53.20 -0.55
CA MET A 1 9.42 51.90 -1.24
C MET A 1 8.90 50.81 -0.31
N ASN A 2 7.80 50.17 -0.69
CA ASN A 2 7.05 49.23 0.16
C ASN A 2 7.49 47.80 -0.18
N TYR A 3 8.31 47.17 0.67
CA TYR A 3 8.62 45.73 0.58
C TYR A 3 7.74 44.97 1.57
N LEU A 4 6.56 44.52 1.12
CA LEU A 4 5.82 43.49 1.82
C LEU A 4 6.42 42.11 1.43
N PRO A 5 6.93 41.31 2.38
CA PRO A 5 7.35 39.95 2.07
C PRO A 5 6.11 39.11 1.78
N ASN A 6 6.17 38.37 0.68
CA ASN A 6 5.11 37.47 0.24
C ASN A 6 4.99 36.31 1.23
N THR A 7 4.14 36.43 2.25
CA THR A 7 3.88 35.38 3.24
C THR A 7 2.99 34.32 2.61
N VAL A 8 3.62 33.25 2.12
CA VAL A 8 2.91 32.01 1.78
C VAL A 8 2.24 31.49 3.07
N PRO A 9 0.91 31.27 3.10
CA PRO A 9 0.24 30.90 4.33
C PRO A 9 0.77 29.55 4.89
N PRO A 10 1.14 29.48 6.18
CA PRO A 10 1.78 28.31 6.79
C PRO A 10 0.90 27.04 6.81
N GLY A 11 -0.42 27.18 6.63
CA GLY A 11 -1.37 26.06 6.70
C GLY A 11 -1.26 25.03 5.57
N ARG A 12 -0.79 25.43 4.38
CA ARG A 12 -0.84 24.54 3.18
C ARG A 12 0.19 23.41 3.23
N LYS A 13 1.38 23.68 3.80
CA LYS A 13 2.45 22.68 3.94
C LYS A 13 2.17 21.69 5.08
N ALA A 14 1.62 22.17 6.20
CA ALA A 14 1.26 21.32 7.34
C ALA A 14 0.10 20.36 7.01
N GLY A 15 -0.93 20.84 6.30
CA GLY A 15 -2.05 20.00 5.86
C GLY A 15 -1.63 18.92 4.86
N ARG A 16 -0.74 19.27 3.91
CA ARG A 16 -0.18 18.31 2.95
C ARG A 16 0.61 17.20 3.66
N ARG A 17 1.52 17.55 4.58
CA ARG A 17 2.33 16.56 5.31
C ARG A 17 1.46 15.61 6.14
N ARG A 18 0.43 16.12 6.83
CA ARG A 18 -0.53 15.28 7.57
C ARG A 18 -1.28 14.33 6.65
N THR A 19 -1.67 14.79 5.47
CA THR A 19 -2.39 13.97 4.48
C THR A 19 -1.49 12.87 3.93
N GLU A 20 -0.23 13.19 3.61
CA GLU A 20 0.78 12.21 3.17
C GLU A 20 1.03 11.14 4.24
N THR A 21 1.15 11.54 5.52
CA THR A 21 1.27 10.58 6.64
C THR A 21 0.02 9.72 6.79
N ALA A 22 -1.18 10.27 6.70
CA ALA A 22 -2.41 9.50 6.78
C ALA A 22 -2.53 8.46 5.65
N VAL A 23 -2.11 8.83 4.43
CA VAL A 23 -2.03 7.92 3.28
C VAL A 23 -1.02 6.80 3.53
N ALA A 24 0.17 7.11 4.04
CA ALA A 24 1.18 6.11 4.36
C ALA A 24 0.68 5.11 5.44
N VAL A 25 0.06 5.62 6.52
CA VAL A 25 -0.54 4.78 7.56
C VAL A 25 -1.63 3.87 7.00
N ALA A 26 -2.49 4.38 6.13
CA ALA A 26 -3.53 3.58 5.49
C ALA A 26 -2.94 2.47 4.60
N ARG A 27 -1.88 2.74 3.83
CA ARG A 27 -1.18 1.72 3.03
C ARG A 27 -0.62 0.61 3.92
N VAL A 28 0.09 0.97 4.99
CA VAL A 28 0.67 0.00 5.92
C VAL A 28 -0.41 -0.89 6.53
N ARG A 29 -1.54 -0.30 6.95
CA ARG A 29 -2.68 -1.08 7.48
C ARG A 29 -3.22 -2.07 6.46
N LEU A 30 -3.46 -1.62 5.23
CA LEU A 30 -3.96 -2.50 4.16
C LEU A 30 -2.97 -3.63 3.81
N LEU A 31 -1.66 -3.36 3.84
CA LEU A 31 -0.64 -4.39 3.65
C LEU A 31 -0.56 -5.36 4.84
N ALA A 32 -0.75 -4.86 6.07
CA ALA A 32 -0.79 -5.68 7.27
C ALA A 32 -2.01 -6.62 7.27
N ASP A 33 -3.18 -6.11 6.91
CA ASP A 33 -4.39 -6.92 6.73
C ASP A 33 -4.16 -8.04 5.71
N LEU A 34 -3.48 -7.71 4.60
CA LEU A 34 -3.15 -8.69 3.57
C LEU A 34 -2.15 -9.73 4.07
N ALA A 35 -1.14 -9.32 4.84
CA ALA A 35 -0.18 -10.23 5.46
C ALA A 35 -0.87 -11.23 6.39
N LEU A 36 -1.84 -10.76 7.20
CA LEU A 36 -2.64 -11.63 8.06
C LEU A 36 -3.50 -12.61 7.24
N ALA A 37 -4.15 -12.15 6.18
CA ALA A 37 -4.93 -13.02 5.29
C ALA A 37 -4.05 -14.06 4.55
N LEU A 38 -2.78 -13.77 4.31
CA LEU A 38 -1.81 -14.74 3.78
C LEU A 38 -1.41 -15.78 4.83
N VAL A 39 -1.23 -15.37 6.09
CA VAL A 39 -0.95 -16.28 7.21
C VAL A 39 -2.11 -17.26 7.43
N GLU A 40 -3.36 -16.80 7.35
CA GLU A 40 -4.55 -17.67 7.40
C GLU A 40 -4.54 -18.75 6.29
N ARG A 41 -3.82 -18.50 5.19
CA ARG A 41 -3.66 -19.44 4.06
C ARG A 41 -2.34 -20.22 4.11
N GLY A 42 -1.59 -20.15 5.21
CA GLY A 42 -0.32 -20.85 5.38
C GLY A 42 0.82 -20.26 4.54
N ARG A 43 0.72 -18.98 4.14
CA ARG A 43 1.78 -18.29 3.39
C ARG A 43 2.50 -17.30 4.28
N SER A 44 3.82 -17.34 4.24
CA SER A 44 4.66 -16.31 4.83
C SER A 44 4.69 -15.08 3.92
N SER A 45 4.95 -13.92 4.53
CA SER A 45 5.21 -12.66 3.84
C SER A 45 6.14 -11.80 4.70
N ARG A 46 6.80 -10.81 4.10
CA ARG A 46 7.70 -9.87 4.77
C ARG A 46 7.31 -8.45 4.39
N MET A 47 7.12 -7.59 5.38
CA MET A 47 6.89 -6.16 5.12
C MET A 47 8.23 -5.43 5.14
N LEU A 48 8.52 -4.70 4.07
CA LEU A 48 9.73 -3.89 3.89
C LEU A 48 9.33 -2.43 3.70
N VAL A 49 10.21 -1.52 4.08
CA VAL A 49 10.08 -0.09 3.78
C VAL A 49 11.20 0.28 2.84
N GLU A 50 10.85 0.69 1.62
CA GLU A 50 11.80 1.10 0.59
C GLU A 50 12.44 2.45 0.93
N ALA A 51 13.54 2.78 0.25
CA ALA A 51 14.28 4.04 0.48
C ALA A 51 13.41 5.31 0.29
N GLY A 52 12.32 5.21 -0.49
CA GLY A 52 11.31 6.27 -0.64
C GLY A 52 10.29 6.38 0.50
N GLY A 53 10.39 5.55 1.54
CA GLY A 53 9.43 5.48 2.64
C GLY A 53 8.13 4.71 2.29
N GLU A 54 8.10 4.03 1.15
CA GLU A 54 6.95 3.24 0.70
C GLU A 54 7.03 1.83 1.28
N ALA A 55 5.93 1.40 1.92
CA ALA A 55 5.82 0.05 2.44
C ALA A 55 5.47 -0.92 1.31
N VAL A 56 6.19 -2.04 1.25
CA VAL A 56 6.00 -3.12 0.28
C VAL A 56 5.85 -4.43 1.05
N LEU A 57 4.86 -5.23 0.69
CA LEU A 57 4.72 -6.58 1.21
C LEU A 57 5.31 -7.57 0.21
N THR A 58 6.38 -8.24 0.60
CA THR A 58 7.06 -9.25 -0.21
C THR A 58 6.53 -10.63 0.15
N VAL A 59 6.03 -11.37 -0.83
CA VAL A 59 5.52 -12.73 -0.68
C VAL A 59 6.52 -13.69 -1.32
N PRO A 60 7.20 -14.56 -0.55
CA PRO A 60 8.06 -15.59 -1.11
C PRO A 60 7.26 -16.54 -1.99
N THR A 61 7.81 -16.86 -3.15
CA THR A 61 7.28 -17.86 -4.07
C THR A 61 8.32 -18.96 -4.27
N GLY A 62 8.01 -20.00 -5.05
CA GLY A 62 9.01 -20.99 -5.46
C GLY A 62 10.08 -20.43 -6.42
N GLY A 63 9.89 -19.21 -6.93
CA GLY A 63 10.84 -18.49 -7.78
C GLY A 63 11.11 -17.09 -7.21
N GLU A 64 10.97 -16.05 -8.05
CA GLU A 64 11.18 -14.68 -7.61
C GLU A 64 10.09 -14.23 -6.61
N PRO A 65 10.46 -13.61 -5.48
CA PRO A 65 9.50 -13.07 -4.54
C PRO A 65 8.60 -12.01 -5.19
N ILE A 66 7.31 -12.05 -4.90
CA ILE A 66 6.35 -11.07 -5.42
C ILE A 66 6.29 -9.87 -4.48
N GLY A 67 6.62 -8.68 -4.98
CA GLY A 67 6.36 -7.42 -4.29
C GLY A 67 4.93 -6.96 -4.47
N VAL A 68 4.24 -6.65 -3.37
CA VAL A 68 2.88 -6.11 -3.33
C VAL A 68 2.92 -4.70 -2.77
N VAL A 69 2.35 -3.76 -3.51
CA VAL A 69 2.19 -2.36 -3.10
C VAL A 69 0.72 -1.98 -3.00
N VAL A 70 0.41 -0.93 -2.26
CA VAL A 70 -0.94 -0.36 -2.19
C VAL A 70 -0.94 1.00 -2.87
N ILE A 71 -1.71 1.11 -3.95
CA ILE A 71 -1.94 2.35 -4.68
C ILE A 71 -3.29 2.95 -4.28
N ARG A 72 -3.43 4.27 -4.48
CA ARG A 72 -4.70 4.97 -4.36
C ARG A 72 -4.99 5.68 -5.67
N ASP A 73 -6.09 5.35 -6.31
CA ASP A 73 -6.59 5.99 -7.52
C ASP A 73 -7.98 6.60 -7.28
N GLN A 74 -8.68 6.98 -8.36
CA GLN A 74 -10.03 7.55 -8.25
C GLN A 74 -11.09 6.54 -7.80
N ALA A 75 -10.87 5.24 -8.01
CA ALA A 75 -11.77 4.16 -7.59
C ALA A 75 -11.53 3.73 -6.13
N GLY A 76 -10.40 4.12 -5.54
CA GLY A 76 -10.11 3.91 -4.13
C GLY A 76 -8.73 3.32 -3.91
N TRP A 77 -8.61 2.43 -2.92
CA TRP A 77 -7.37 1.72 -2.64
C TRP A 77 -7.32 0.44 -3.46
N ALA A 78 -6.12 0.07 -3.94
CA ALA A 78 -5.91 -1.19 -4.62
C ALA A 78 -4.54 -1.79 -4.27
N TYR A 79 -4.51 -3.12 -4.15
CA TYR A 79 -3.28 -3.90 -4.15
C TYR A 79 -2.78 -4.03 -5.59
N LEU A 80 -1.48 -3.88 -5.77
CA LEU A 80 -0.81 -4.07 -7.05
C LEU A 80 0.40 -4.99 -6.89
N TRP A 81 0.51 -6.00 -7.75
CA TRP A 81 1.67 -6.89 -7.81
C TRP A 81 1.92 -7.39 -9.24
N GLY A 82 3.14 -7.86 -9.51
CA GLY A 82 3.53 -8.34 -10.84
C GLY A 82 3.41 -7.27 -11.94
N GLY A 83 3.49 -5.99 -11.57
CA GLY A 83 3.44 -4.84 -12.48
C GLY A 83 2.08 -4.55 -13.14
N THR A 84 1.12 -5.47 -13.09
CA THR A 84 -0.11 -5.39 -13.90
C THR A 84 -1.39 -5.78 -13.15
N GLN A 85 -1.29 -6.64 -12.13
CA GLN A 85 -2.49 -7.14 -11.46
C GLN A 85 -2.96 -6.14 -10.40
N ARG A 86 -4.24 -5.74 -10.48
CA ARG A 86 -4.90 -4.83 -9.52
C ARG A 86 -6.07 -5.51 -8.84
N TYR A 87 -6.09 -5.43 -7.51
CA TYR A 87 -7.18 -5.95 -6.68
C TYR A 87 -7.70 -4.85 -5.76
N PRO A 88 -9.03 -4.66 -5.65
CA PRO A 88 -9.59 -3.67 -4.74
C PRO A 88 -9.13 -3.92 -3.29
N ALA A 89 -8.65 -2.87 -2.62
CA ALA A 89 -8.25 -2.87 -1.23
C ALA A 89 -9.22 -2.04 -0.39
N GLY A 90 -9.37 -2.37 0.89
CA GLY A 90 -10.27 -1.65 1.80
C GLY A 90 -11.76 -1.89 1.55
N VAL A 91 -12.13 -2.81 0.65
CA VAL A 91 -13.52 -3.21 0.36
C VAL A 91 -14.04 -4.31 1.31
N GLY A 92 -13.38 -4.48 2.46
CA GLY A 92 -13.70 -5.50 3.47
C GLY A 92 -13.09 -6.88 3.21
N LEU A 93 -13.41 -7.81 4.11
CA LEU A 93 -12.84 -9.18 4.16
C LEU A 93 -12.99 -9.97 2.85
N PRO A 94 -14.09 -9.91 2.08
CA PRO A 94 -14.20 -10.67 0.84
C PRO A 94 -13.16 -10.26 -0.21
N GLY A 95 -12.89 -8.96 -0.35
CA GLY A 95 -11.85 -8.46 -1.26
C GLY A 95 -10.45 -8.86 -0.82
N LEU A 96 -10.19 -8.74 0.48
CA LEU A 96 -8.93 -9.16 1.09
C LEU A 96 -8.63 -10.64 0.83
N ARG A 97 -9.61 -11.51 1.06
CA ARG A 97 -9.48 -12.96 0.82
C ARG A 97 -9.25 -13.30 -0.65
N ARG A 98 -9.90 -12.58 -1.58
CA ARG A 98 -9.66 -12.75 -3.03
C ARG A 98 -8.24 -12.34 -3.41
N ALA A 99 -7.75 -11.22 -2.89
CA ALA A 99 -6.38 -10.76 -3.15
C ALA A 99 -5.35 -11.77 -2.62
N ALA A 100 -5.52 -12.24 -1.37
CA ALA A 100 -4.67 -13.27 -0.80
C ALA A 100 -4.73 -14.59 -1.60
N ALA A 101 -5.92 -14.99 -2.06
CA ALA A 101 -6.09 -16.18 -2.89
C ALA A 101 -5.32 -16.10 -4.20
N ALA A 102 -5.41 -14.97 -4.90
CA ALA A 102 -4.68 -14.76 -6.14
C ALA A 102 -3.15 -14.81 -5.93
N LEU A 103 -2.64 -14.21 -4.85
CA LEU A 103 -1.22 -14.30 -4.49
C LEU A 103 -0.77 -15.73 -4.20
N THR A 104 -1.63 -16.57 -3.62
CA THR A 104 -1.31 -18.00 -3.41
C THR A 104 -1.39 -18.85 -4.66
N GLY A 105 -2.12 -18.41 -5.70
CA GLY A 105 -2.31 -19.14 -6.95
C GLY A 105 -1.22 -18.90 -8.00
N CYS A 106 -0.42 -17.83 -7.88
CA CYS A 106 0.60 -17.43 -8.86
C CYS A 106 1.88 -18.30 -8.91
N GLY A 107 1.87 -19.51 -8.34
CA GLY A 107 3.08 -20.35 -8.21
C GLY A 107 2.89 -21.82 -8.57
N ARG A 108 2.02 -22.13 -9.55
CA ARG A 108 1.79 -23.50 -10.03
C ARG A 108 2.20 -23.66 -11.49
#